data_AF-A0AAE3IUV8-F1
#
_entry.id   AF-A0AAE3IUV8-F1
#
_cell.length_a   1.000
_cell.length_b   1.000
_cell.length_c   1.000
_cell.angle_alpha   90.00
_cell.angle_beta   90.00
_cell.angle_gamma   90.00
#
_symmetry.space_group_name_H-M   'P 1'
#
loop_
_entity.id
_entity.type
_entity.pdbx_description
1 polymer ?
#
loop_
_entity_poly.entity_id
_entity_poly.type
_entity_poly.pdbx_seq_one_letter_code
_entity_poly.pdbx_strand_id
1 'polypeptide(L)'
;MDTGTHVVMGIALGGLATIDPVVYSSTATAHSVLIATIIGSQIPDIDTVLKLRNNAVYIRNHRGITHSIPAVFLWPLLILAFLYPLFPAANLFHLWLWTFIAVFIHVFVDIFNAYGTQALRPFSNKWVALGWINTFDPVIFALHVIGIICWLAGADPRIIFPIVYVLLIGYYLYRYYLRNSICEIVKQQIPNTEDIILSPTVKFFQWRVAIIAKDMFYVARAYRNDVVLLDEYKRIPLPDNAIMDAAKQDKNISAFLSFSPVYRWEVEEGSRYIEVRFIDLRYRSNGHYPFVAIVQLDHDLNILSSYTGWIYNKKKLRKKLEIIPN
;
A
#
# COMPACT_ATOMS: atom_id res chain seq x y z
N MET A 1 -3.80 -0.23 3.97
CA MET A 1 -5.23 -0.33 3.68
C MET A 1 -5.68 0.97 3.04
N ASP A 2 -6.93 1.09 2.62
CA ASP A 2 -7.48 2.35 2.15
C ASP A 2 -7.85 3.26 3.33
N THR A 3 -7.99 4.55 3.04
CA THR A 3 -8.35 5.60 4.01
C THR A 3 -9.64 5.28 4.77
N GLY A 4 -10.66 4.74 4.09
CA GLY A 4 -11.95 4.43 4.69
C GLY A 4 -11.85 3.32 5.74
N THR A 5 -11.11 2.25 5.44
CA THR A 5 -10.86 1.20 6.43
C THR A 5 -10.10 1.72 7.65
N HIS A 6 -9.10 2.57 7.43
CA HIS A 6 -8.36 3.20 8.51
C HIS A 6 -9.24 4.11 9.40
N VAL A 7 -10.28 4.75 8.85
CA VAL A 7 -11.23 5.56 9.66
C VAL A 7 -12.03 4.68 10.59
N VAL A 8 -12.64 3.61 10.06
CA VAL A 8 -13.47 2.72 10.89
C VAL A 8 -12.62 1.95 11.91
N MET A 9 -11.36 1.65 11.59
CA MET A 9 -10.38 1.14 12.55
C MET A 9 -10.09 2.14 13.68
N GLY A 10 -9.89 3.42 13.37
CA GLY A 10 -9.62 4.44 14.39
C GLY A 10 -10.80 4.64 15.36
N ILE A 11 -12.03 4.59 14.86
CA ILE A 11 -13.25 4.64 15.69
C ILE A 11 -13.32 3.39 16.58
N ALA A 12 -13.10 2.21 16.00
CA ALA A 12 -13.14 0.95 16.74
C ALA A 12 -12.04 0.83 17.80
N LEU A 13 -10.84 1.36 17.54
CA LEU A 13 -9.77 1.46 18.53
C LEU A 13 -10.15 2.40 19.67
N GLY A 14 -10.81 3.52 19.38
CA GLY A 14 -11.32 4.43 20.42
C GLY A 14 -12.40 3.78 21.29
N GLY A 15 -13.27 2.97 20.67
CA GLY A 15 -14.22 2.15 21.40
C GLY A 15 -13.54 1.05 22.23
N LEU A 16 -12.57 0.34 21.66
CA LEU A 16 -11.75 -0.65 22.36
C LEU A 16 -11.03 -0.03 23.56
N ALA A 17 -10.56 1.22 23.44
CA ALA A 17 -9.84 1.91 24.50
C ALA A 17 -10.64 2.02 25.81
N THR A 18 -11.97 1.92 25.76
CA THR A 18 -12.82 1.92 26.96
C THR A 18 -12.66 0.67 27.84
N ILE A 19 -11.93 -0.36 27.40
CA ILE A 19 -11.52 -1.47 28.31
C ILE A 19 -10.52 -0.98 29.37
N ASP A 20 -9.81 0.10 29.08
CA ASP A 20 -8.87 0.73 29.98
C ASP A 20 -9.63 1.54 31.04
N PRO A 21 -9.52 1.20 32.33
CA PRO A 21 -10.26 1.89 33.39
C PRO A 21 -9.97 3.39 33.46
N VAL A 22 -8.76 3.83 33.09
CA VAL A 22 -8.39 5.26 33.11
C VAL A 22 -9.10 6.02 31.99
N VAL A 23 -9.24 5.40 30.83
CA VAL A 23 -9.99 5.96 29.71
C VAL A 23 -11.48 5.96 30.03
N TYR A 24 -12.01 4.85 30.56
CA TYR A 24 -13.44 4.70 30.86
C TYR A 24 -13.94 5.65 31.97
N SER A 25 -13.14 5.86 33.01
CA SER A 25 -13.56 6.65 34.19
C SER A 25 -13.51 8.16 34.00
N SER A 26 -12.88 8.66 32.93
CA SER A 26 -12.69 10.09 32.68
C SER A 26 -13.24 10.48 31.31
N THR A 27 -14.31 11.28 31.28
CA THR A 27 -14.91 11.76 30.03
C THR A 27 -13.91 12.54 29.17
N ALA A 28 -13.04 13.35 29.79
CA ALA A 28 -12.01 14.09 29.07
C ALA A 28 -10.98 13.15 28.42
N THR A 29 -10.57 12.08 29.13
CA THR A 29 -9.65 11.07 28.59
C THR A 29 -10.32 10.24 27.50
N ALA A 30 -11.57 9.81 27.70
CA ALA A 30 -12.32 9.04 26.71
C ALA A 30 -12.49 9.80 25.38
N HIS A 31 -12.92 11.06 25.44
CA HIS A 31 -13.12 11.88 24.24
C HIS A 31 -11.80 12.18 23.53
N SER A 32 -10.75 12.57 24.27
CA SER A 32 -9.45 12.85 23.67
C SER A 32 -8.83 11.60 23.05
N VAL A 33 -8.92 10.43 23.71
CA VAL A 33 -8.45 9.15 23.17
C VAL A 33 -9.21 8.78 21.91
N LEU A 34 -10.55 8.89 21.89
CA LEU A 34 -11.34 8.59 20.68
C LEU A 34 -10.93 9.47 19.48
N ILE A 35 -10.74 10.77 19.71
CA ILE A 35 -10.26 11.69 18.66
C ILE A 35 -8.84 11.29 18.24
N ALA A 36 -7.97 10.99 19.19
CA ALA A 36 -6.58 10.67 18.94
C ALA A 36 -6.42 9.33 18.21
N THR A 37 -7.26 8.32 18.45
CA THR A 37 -7.21 7.06 17.70
C THR A 37 -7.69 7.25 16.27
N ILE A 38 -8.70 8.10 16.02
CA ILE A 38 -9.13 8.45 14.66
C ILE A 38 -8.01 9.17 13.89
N ILE A 39 -7.39 10.19 14.50
CA ILE A 39 -6.28 10.94 13.88
C ILE A 39 -5.06 10.02 13.71
N GLY A 40 -4.71 9.25 14.74
CA GLY A 40 -3.58 8.33 14.76
C GLY A 40 -3.69 7.23 13.71
N SER A 41 -4.90 6.74 13.44
CA SER A 41 -5.15 5.80 12.35
C SER A 41 -5.11 6.43 10.96
N GLN A 42 -4.98 7.75 10.81
CA GLN A 42 -4.90 8.42 9.49
C GLN A 42 -3.55 9.08 9.24
N ILE A 43 -2.88 9.54 10.30
CA ILE A 43 -1.71 10.40 10.18
C ILE A 43 -0.54 9.80 9.38
N PRO A 44 -0.27 8.47 9.37
CA PRO A 44 0.82 7.95 8.53
C PRO A 44 0.57 8.15 7.03
N ASP A 45 -0.69 8.21 6.60
CA ASP A 45 -1.11 8.44 5.21
C ASP A 45 -1.23 9.95 4.85
N ILE A 46 -0.78 10.86 5.72
CA ILE A 46 -0.77 12.31 5.41
C ILE A 46 0.11 12.66 4.19
N ASP A 47 1.06 11.77 3.85
CA ASP A 47 1.88 11.87 2.63
C ASP A 47 1.07 11.78 1.33
N THR A 48 -0.20 11.41 1.38
CA THR A 48 -1.13 11.49 0.25
C THR A 48 -1.28 12.92 -0.27
N VAL A 49 -1.02 13.94 0.56
CA VAL A 49 -0.93 15.36 0.15
C VAL A 49 0.14 15.58 -0.93
N LEU A 50 1.17 14.73 -0.99
CA LEU A 50 2.20 14.78 -2.05
C LEU A 50 1.62 14.54 -3.46
N LYS A 51 0.44 13.92 -3.58
CA LYS A 51 -0.28 13.83 -4.86
C LYS A 51 -0.55 15.20 -5.47
N LEU A 52 -0.78 16.22 -4.65
CA LEU A 52 -1.00 17.60 -5.11
C LEU A 52 0.24 18.21 -5.77
N ARG A 53 1.45 17.73 -5.40
CA ARG A 53 2.70 18.21 -5.97
C ARG A 53 3.04 17.49 -7.28
N ASN A 54 3.16 16.16 -7.26
CA ASN A 54 3.46 15.34 -8.43
C ASN A 54 3.22 13.84 -8.14
N ASN A 55 2.66 13.10 -9.09
CA ASN A 55 2.44 11.65 -8.97
C ASN A 55 3.74 10.85 -8.76
N ALA A 56 4.86 11.24 -9.39
CA ALA A 56 6.15 10.57 -9.19
C ALA A 56 6.65 10.72 -7.74
N VAL A 57 6.50 11.92 -7.18
CA VAL A 57 6.89 12.20 -5.78
C VAL A 57 6.00 11.43 -4.82
N TYR A 58 4.70 11.37 -5.09
CA TYR A 58 3.77 10.53 -4.32
C TYR A 58 4.16 9.06 -4.37
N ILE A 59 4.32 8.45 -5.55
CA ILE A 59 4.64 7.01 -5.68
C ILE A 59 5.96 6.66 -4.98
N ARG A 60 6.96 7.54 -5.06
CA ARG A 60 8.27 7.32 -4.43
C ARG A 60 8.23 7.38 -2.91
N ASN A 61 7.37 8.22 -2.33
CA ASN A 61 7.44 8.54 -0.90
C ASN A 61 6.24 8.02 -0.08
N HIS A 62 5.11 7.75 -0.73
CA HIS A 62 3.90 7.27 -0.07
C HIS A 62 4.20 5.95 0.65
N ARG A 63 3.86 5.84 1.93
CA ARG A 63 4.16 4.67 2.77
C ARG A 63 5.66 4.41 3.00
N GLY A 64 6.47 5.44 2.74
CA GLY A 64 7.90 5.45 2.98
C GLY A 64 8.24 5.99 4.36
N ILE A 65 8.67 7.26 4.41
CA ILE A 65 9.19 7.91 5.64
C ILE A 65 8.12 8.02 6.72
N THR A 66 6.89 8.35 6.36
CA THR A 66 5.74 8.53 7.28
C THR A 66 5.31 7.26 8.00
N HIS A 67 5.74 6.10 7.50
CA HIS A 67 5.45 4.77 8.04
C HIS A 67 6.69 4.13 8.70
N SER A 68 7.81 4.84 8.76
CA SER A 68 9.05 4.35 9.36
C SER A 68 8.97 4.21 10.88
N ILE A 69 9.90 3.47 11.48
CA ILE A 69 9.97 3.31 12.94
C ILE A 69 10.01 4.68 13.65
N PRO A 70 10.89 5.64 13.27
CA PRO A 70 10.88 6.97 13.88
C PRO A 70 9.52 7.69 13.75
N ALA A 71 8.85 7.56 12.60
CA ALA A 71 7.56 8.21 12.39
C ALA A 71 6.47 7.62 13.30
N VAL A 72 6.46 6.30 13.52
CA VAL A 72 5.53 5.62 14.44
C VAL A 72 5.65 6.17 15.87
N PHE A 73 6.85 6.55 16.31
CA PHE A 73 7.05 7.19 17.62
C PHE A 73 6.79 8.70 17.62
N LEU A 74 7.06 9.40 16.50
CA LEU A 74 6.91 10.85 16.42
C LEU A 74 5.44 11.28 16.30
N TRP A 75 4.63 10.57 15.52
CA TRP A 75 3.23 10.94 15.29
C TRP A 75 2.40 11.05 16.57
N PRO A 76 2.46 10.08 17.51
CA PRO A 76 1.73 10.18 18.77
C PRO A 76 2.14 11.40 19.60
N LEU A 77 3.42 11.79 19.58
CA LEU A 77 3.89 12.97 20.29
C LEU A 77 3.33 14.26 19.69
N LEU A 78 3.28 14.35 18.36
CA LEU A 78 2.70 15.50 17.67
C LEU A 78 1.18 15.62 17.92
N ILE A 79 0.47 14.50 17.85
CA ILE A 79 -0.97 14.45 18.15
C ILE A 79 -1.22 14.82 19.62
N LEU A 80 -0.41 14.30 20.54
CA LEU A 80 -0.49 14.63 21.97
C LEU A 80 -0.28 16.12 22.22
N ALA A 81 0.76 16.72 21.62
CA ALA A 81 1.04 18.14 21.74
C ALA A 81 -0.10 19.02 21.21
N PHE A 82 -0.82 18.56 20.19
CA PHE A 82 -1.97 19.24 19.63
C PHE A 82 -3.24 19.06 20.47
N LEU A 83 -3.53 17.84 20.94
CA LEU A 83 -4.79 17.53 21.63
C LEU A 83 -4.78 17.85 23.11
N TYR A 84 -3.66 17.70 23.81
CA TYR A 84 -3.61 17.90 25.26
C TYR A 84 -4.04 19.32 25.70
N PRO A 85 -3.67 20.42 25.02
CA PRO A 85 -4.17 21.75 25.34
C PRO A 85 -5.70 21.89 25.22
N LEU A 86 -6.36 21.08 24.36
CA LEU A 86 -7.81 21.07 24.18
C LEU A 86 -8.52 20.22 25.25
N PHE A 87 -7.80 19.28 25.87
CA PHE A 87 -8.30 18.36 26.89
C PHE A 87 -7.33 18.30 28.09
N PRO A 88 -7.11 19.40 28.84
CA PRO A 88 -6.08 19.46 29.88
C PRO A 88 -6.34 18.50 31.06
N ALA A 89 -7.58 18.06 31.24
CA ALA A 89 -7.98 17.06 32.23
C ALA A 89 -7.80 15.60 31.76
N ALA A 90 -7.36 15.37 30.52
CA ALA A 90 -7.09 14.03 30.02
C ALA A 90 -5.83 13.45 30.69
N ASN A 91 -5.82 12.14 30.93
CA ASN A 91 -4.61 11.47 31.35
C ASN A 91 -3.61 11.43 30.19
N LEU A 92 -2.49 12.14 30.34
CA LEU A 92 -1.48 12.31 29.30
C LEU A 92 -0.87 10.98 28.82
N PHE A 93 -0.59 10.05 29.75
CA PHE A 93 0.01 8.77 29.41
C PHE A 93 -0.93 7.90 28.58
N HIS A 94 -2.19 7.79 29.00
CA HIS A 94 -3.17 6.96 28.29
C HIS A 94 -3.57 7.58 26.95
N LEU A 95 -3.64 8.92 26.86
CA LEU A 95 -3.81 9.61 25.58
C LEU A 95 -2.67 9.29 24.62
N TRP A 96 -1.41 9.39 25.07
CA TRP A 96 -0.25 9.01 24.27
C TRP A 96 -0.26 7.53 23.88
N LEU A 97 -0.52 6.63 24.83
CA LEU A 97 -0.50 5.18 24.63
C LEU A 97 -1.50 4.74 23.55
N TRP A 98 -2.76 5.16 23.66
CA TRP A 98 -3.79 4.78 22.68
C TRP A 98 -3.56 5.43 21.32
N THR A 99 -2.98 6.64 21.29
CA THR A 99 -2.53 7.26 20.03
C THR A 99 -1.41 6.45 19.38
N PHE A 100 -0.42 6.01 20.17
CA PHE A 100 0.68 5.16 19.71
C PHE A 100 0.15 3.82 19.17
N ILE A 101 -0.77 3.17 19.88
CA ILE A 101 -1.42 1.94 19.41
C ILE A 101 -2.12 2.18 18.07
N ALA A 102 -2.84 3.28 17.90
CA ALA A 102 -3.52 3.58 16.64
C ALA A 102 -2.57 3.78 15.45
N VAL A 103 -1.48 4.54 15.65
CA VAL A 103 -0.43 4.74 14.65
C VAL A 103 0.28 3.42 14.33
N PHE A 104 0.64 2.65 15.36
CA PHE A 104 1.29 1.36 15.21
C PHE A 104 0.42 0.38 14.43
N ILE A 105 -0.86 0.25 14.80
CA ILE A 105 -1.80 -0.65 14.13
C ILE A 105 -1.99 -0.26 12.67
N HIS A 106 -2.08 1.03 12.35
CA HIS A 106 -2.13 1.49 10.95
C HIS A 106 -0.94 0.96 10.14
N VAL A 107 0.29 1.22 10.61
CA VAL A 107 1.51 0.81 9.88
C VAL A 107 1.62 -0.71 9.84
N PHE A 108 1.26 -1.40 10.93
CA PHE A 108 1.27 -2.85 11.05
C PHE A 108 0.32 -3.50 10.05
N VAL A 109 -0.96 -3.10 9.97
CA VAL A 109 -1.89 -3.72 9.01
C VAL A 109 -1.48 -3.46 7.56
N ASP A 110 -0.77 -2.36 7.30
CA ASP A 110 -0.31 -1.99 5.97
C ASP A 110 0.82 -2.87 5.43
N ILE A 111 1.54 -3.61 6.26
CA ILE A 111 2.54 -4.58 5.78
C ILE A 111 1.88 -5.82 5.15
N PHE A 112 0.62 -6.11 5.51
CA PHE A 112 -0.08 -7.33 5.08
C PHE A 112 -0.72 -7.20 3.69
N ASN A 113 -0.72 -6.01 3.10
CA ASN A 113 -1.18 -5.84 1.72
C ASN A 113 -0.05 -6.08 0.70
N ALA A 114 -0.39 -6.04 -0.58
CA ALA A 114 0.55 -6.34 -1.67
C ALA A 114 1.42 -5.15 -2.11
N TYR A 115 1.13 -3.95 -1.63
CA TYR A 115 1.93 -2.74 -1.89
C TYR A 115 3.01 -2.58 -0.81
N GLY A 116 2.68 -2.93 0.43
CA GLY A 116 3.56 -2.85 1.58
C GLY A 116 3.88 -1.44 2.03
N THR A 117 4.85 -1.35 2.93
CA THR A 117 5.39 -0.10 3.49
C THR A 117 6.90 -0.24 3.72
N GLN A 118 7.60 0.88 3.89
CA GLN A 118 8.99 0.88 4.38
C GLN A 118 9.04 0.91 5.91
N ALA A 119 8.26 0.05 6.58
CA ALA A 119 8.10 0.02 8.03
C ALA A 119 9.42 -0.19 8.81
N LEU A 120 10.46 -0.75 8.18
CA LEU A 120 11.75 -1.04 8.82
C LEU A 120 12.79 0.09 8.70
N ARG A 121 12.42 1.25 8.13
CA ARG A 121 13.30 2.42 8.11
C ARG A 121 13.59 2.91 9.53
N PRO A 122 14.85 3.30 9.85
CA PRO A 122 15.99 3.49 8.93
C PRO A 122 16.88 2.25 8.72
N PHE A 123 16.61 1.12 9.39
CA PHE A 123 17.47 -0.07 9.30
C PHE A 123 17.43 -0.75 7.93
N SER A 124 16.31 -0.64 7.21
CA SER A 124 16.16 -1.16 5.86
C SER A 124 15.28 -0.25 5.01
N ASN A 125 15.67 -0.05 3.74
CA ASN A 125 14.86 0.65 2.74
C ASN A 125 13.94 -0.29 1.94
N LYS A 126 13.90 -1.59 2.28
CA LYS A 126 13.06 -2.57 1.59
C LYS A 126 11.58 -2.32 1.87
N TRP A 127 10.76 -2.51 0.85
CA TRP A 127 9.30 -2.56 1.00
C TRP A 127 8.88 -3.90 1.57
N VAL A 128 8.17 -3.89 2.70
CA VAL A 128 7.62 -5.09 3.33
C VAL A 128 6.17 -5.24 2.88
N ALA A 129 5.91 -6.22 2.02
CA ALA A 129 4.59 -6.50 1.46
C ALA A 129 4.31 -8.02 1.52
N LEU A 130 3.39 -8.45 2.38
CA LEU A 130 3.11 -9.88 2.58
C LEU A 130 2.01 -10.44 1.66
N GLY A 131 1.13 -9.56 1.14
CA GLY A 131 0.09 -9.96 0.18
C GLY A 131 -1.04 -10.83 0.73
N TRP A 132 -1.38 -10.71 2.02
CA TRP A 132 -2.43 -11.48 2.68
C TRP A 132 -3.82 -10.87 2.42
N ILE A 133 -3.92 -9.55 2.52
CA ILE A 133 -5.19 -8.80 2.46
C ILE A 133 -5.22 -7.78 1.34
N ASN A 134 -6.42 -7.45 0.85
CA ASN A 134 -6.59 -6.41 -0.15
C ASN A 134 -6.38 -5.02 0.49
N THR A 135 -6.00 -4.02 -0.30
CA THR A 135 -5.96 -2.62 0.16
C THR A 135 -7.30 -2.17 0.72
N PHE A 136 -8.40 -2.45 0.01
CA PHE A 136 -9.76 -2.37 0.54
C PHE A 136 -10.27 -3.80 0.74
N ASP A 137 -10.27 -4.24 1.99
CA ASP A 137 -10.73 -5.58 2.36
C ASP A 137 -12.17 -5.51 2.89
N PRO A 138 -13.18 -6.01 2.15
CA PRO A 138 -14.58 -5.86 2.54
C PRO A 138 -14.91 -6.53 3.88
N VAL A 139 -14.20 -7.60 4.26
CA VAL A 139 -14.45 -8.31 5.52
C VAL A 139 -13.94 -7.50 6.69
N ILE A 140 -12.71 -6.98 6.59
CA ILE A 140 -12.14 -6.11 7.63
C ILE A 140 -13.02 -4.87 7.79
N PHE A 141 -13.38 -4.22 6.69
CA PHE A 141 -14.23 -3.02 6.73
C PHE A 141 -15.59 -3.32 7.36
N ALA A 142 -16.27 -4.40 6.93
CA ALA A 142 -17.59 -4.76 7.44
C ALA A 142 -17.56 -5.12 8.94
N LEU A 143 -16.57 -5.87 9.42
CA LEU A 143 -16.47 -6.23 10.84
C LEU A 143 -16.35 -4.99 11.74
N HIS A 144 -15.55 -4.00 11.34
CA HIS A 144 -15.45 -2.74 12.07
C HIS A 144 -16.77 -1.95 12.02
N VAL A 145 -17.39 -1.82 10.84
CA VAL A 145 -18.67 -1.11 10.69
C VAL A 145 -19.78 -1.76 11.51
N ILE A 146 -19.90 -3.09 11.47
CA ILE A 146 -20.88 -3.83 12.29
C ILE A 146 -20.62 -3.57 13.77
N GLY A 147 -19.37 -3.64 14.21
CA GLY A 147 -19.01 -3.35 15.59
C GLY A 147 -19.41 -1.93 16.03
N ILE A 148 -19.17 -0.93 15.17
CA ILE A 148 -19.56 0.45 15.40
C ILE A 148 -21.09 0.59 15.45
N ILE A 149 -21.83 -0.04 14.53
CA ILE A 149 -23.30 -0.01 14.52
C ILE A 149 -23.86 -0.64 15.81
N CYS A 150 -23.33 -1.78 16.25
CA CYS A 150 -23.75 -2.40 17.50
C CYS A 150 -23.45 -1.50 18.71
N TRP A 151 -22.29 -0.84 18.73
CA TRP A 151 -21.96 0.12 19.78
C TRP A 151 -22.94 1.30 19.80
N LEU A 152 -23.25 1.88 18.63
CA LEU A 152 -24.25 2.96 18.50
C LEU A 152 -25.67 2.51 18.88
N ALA A 153 -25.98 1.22 18.70
CA ALA A 153 -27.23 0.61 19.14
C ALA A 153 -27.28 0.31 20.66
N GLY A 154 -26.25 0.70 21.42
CA GLY A 154 -26.22 0.63 22.88
C GLY A 154 -25.50 -0.59 23.45
N ALA A 155 -24.89 -1.44 22.62
CA ALA A 155 -24.11 -2.55 23.13
C ALA A 155 -22.74 -2.08 23.65
N ASP A 156 -22.20 -2.81 24.63
CA ASP A 156 -20.98 -2.41 25.36
C ASP A 156 -19.73 -2.50 24.46
N PRO A 157 -19.03 -1.37 24.18
CA PRO A 157 -17.82 -1.37 23.35
C PRO A 157 -16.70 -2.24 23.94
N ARG A 158 -16.67 -2.43 25.27
CA ARG A 158 -15.70 -3.27 25.99
C ARG A 158 -15.88 -4.76 25.71
N ILE A 159 -17.00 -5.15 25.13
CA ILE A 159 -17.29 -6.53 24.71
C ILE A 159 -17.18 -6.65 23.19
N ILE A 160 -17.79 -5.73 22.45
CA ILE A 160 -17.89 -5.81 21.00
C ILE A 160 -16.52 -5.72 20.32
N PHE A 161 -15.72 -4.72 20.66
CA PHE A 161 -14.46 -4.50 19.94
C PHE A 161 -13.43 -5.60 20.21
N PRO A 162 -13.28 -6.14 21.43
CA PRO A 162 -12.48 -7.36 21.64
C PRO A 162 -12.92 -8.53 20.76
N ILE A 163 -14.23 -8.78 20.63
CA ILE A 163 -14.75 -9.82 19.73
C ILE A 163 -14.38 -9.52 18.28
N VAL A 164 -14.57 -8.28 17.81
CA VAL A 164 -14.18 -7.85 16.47
C VAL A 164 -12.68 -8.12 16.22
N TYR A 165 -11.80 -7.74 17.14
CA TYR A 165 -10.36 -7.97 16.98
C TYR A 165 -9.97 -9.45 17.04
N VAL A 166 -10.63 -10.27 17.86
CA VAL A 166 -10.44 -11.74 17.86
C VAL A 166 -10.85 -12.34 16.51
N LEU A 167 -12.00 -11.93 15.96
CA LEU A 167 -12.46 -12.37 14.64
C LEU A 167 -11.48 -11.92 13.53
N LEU A 168 -10.95 -10.70 13.63
CA LEU A 168 -9.94 -10.19 12.69
C LEU A 168 -8.65 -11.00 12.78
N ILE A 169 -8.15 -11.34 13.98
CA ILE A 169 -6.97 -12.20 14.13
C ILE A 169 -7.22 -13.55 13.43
N GLY A 170 -8.36 -14.19 13.67
CA GLY A 170 -8.75 -15.42 12.97
C GLY A 170 -8.81 -15.25 11.46
N TYR A 171 -9.35 -14.12 10.99
CA TYR A 171 -9.36 -13.76 9.58
C TYR A 171 -7.93 -13.67 9.00
N TYR A 172 -7.02 -12.93 9.62
CA TYR A 172 -5.64 -12.81 9.16
C TYR A 172 -4.92 -14.16 9.10
N LEU A 173 -5.12 -15.03 10.10
CA LEU A 173 -4.56 -16.39 10.11
C LEU A 173 -5.09 -17.24 8.95
N TYR A 174 -6.38 -17.13 8.65
CA TYR A 174 -6.97 -17.83 7.52
C TYR A 174 -6.47 -17.28 6.17
N ARG A 175 -6.31 -15.95 6.04
CA ARG A 175 -5.70 -15.31 4.86
C ARG A 175 -4.25 -15.75 4.65
N TYR A 176 -3.49 -15.87 5.73
CA TYR A 176 -2.13 -16.41 5.70
C TYR A 176 -2.10 -17.85 5.20
N TYR A 177 -2.98 -18.72 5.71
CA TYR A 177 -3.11 -20.11 5.25
C TYR A 177 -3.39 -20.20 3.74
N LEU A 178 -4.39 -19.46 3.25
CA LEU A 178 -4.72 -19.44 1.82
C LEU A 178 -3.56 -18.94 0.95
N ARG A 179 -2.87 -17.89 1.41
CA ARG A 179 -1.70 -17.33 0.73
C ARG A 179 -0.57 -18.36 0.63
N ASN A 180 -0.29 -19.10 1.69
CA ASN A 180 0.74 -20.13 1.67
C ASN A 180 0.39 -21.32 0.78
N SER A 181 -0.87 -21.77 0.78
CA SER A 181 -1.37 -22.79 -0.14
C SER A 181 -1.09 -22.40 -1.61
N ILE A 182 -1.41 -21.16 -1.99
CA ILE A 182 -1.13 -20.66 -3.36
C ILE A 182 0.36 -20.65 -3.65
N CYS A 183 1.20 -20.21 -2.71
CA CYS A 183 2.66 -20.22 -2.89
C CYS A 183 3.22 -21.63 -3.09
N GLU A 184 2.70 -22.63 -2.38
CA GLU A 184 3.12 -24.03 -2.54
C GLU A 184 2.75 -24.56 -3.92
N ILE A 185 1.52 -24.31 -4.38
CA ILE A 185 1.06 -24.71 -5.72
C ILE A 185 1.93 -24.06 -6.82
N VAL A 186 2.22 -22.77 -6.68
CA VAL A 186 3.09 -22.06 -7.64
C VAL A 186 4.49 -22.68 -7.69
N LYS A 187 5.09 -23.00 -6.54
CA LYS A 187 6.41 -23.63 -6.47
C LYS A 187 6.42 -25.04 -7.07
N GLN A 188 5.31 -25.77 -6.96
CA GLN A 188 5.16 -27.08 -7.59
C GLN A 188 5.02 -26.97 -9.12
N GLN A 189 4.25 -25.99 -9.62
CA GLN A 189 4.07 -25.77 -11.06
C GLN A 189 5.30 -25.16 -11.73
N ILE A 190 6.04 -24.31 -11.02
CA ILE A 190 7.23 -23.59 -11.52
C ILE A 190 8.40 -23.79 -10.55
N PRO A 191 9.19 -24.87 -10.69
CA PRO A 191 10.26 -25.21 -9.76
C PRO A 191 11.38 -24.17 -9.64
N ASN A 192 11.63 -23.38 -10.70
CA ASN A 192 12.67 -22.34 -10.74
C ASN A 192 12.19 -20.98 -10.20
N THR A 193 11.19 -20.97 -9.31
CA THR A 193 10.64 -19.75 -8.70
C THR A 193 11.58 -19.18 -7.64
N GLU A 194 12.01 -17.94 -7.82
CA GLU A 194 12.82 -17.18 -6.85
C GLU A 194 11.94 -16.40 -5.86
N ASP A 195 10.88 -15.77 -6.36
CA ASP A 195 9.96 -14.97 -5.52
C ASP A 195 8.53 -14.96 -6.08
N ILE A 196 7.56 -14.75 -5.20
CA ILE A 196 6.12 -14.77 -5.52
C ILE A 196 5.45 -13.56 -4.88
N ILE A 197 4.91 -12.69 -5.73
CA ILE A 197 4.13 -11.53 -5.31
C ILE A 197 2.66 -11.83 -5.47
N LEU A 198 1.96 -11.86 -4.33
CA LEU A 198 0.53 -12.12 -4.26
C LEU A 198 -0.25 -10.84 -4.00
N SER A 199 -1.23 -10.58 -4.85
CA SER A 199 -2.13 -9.43 -4.78
C SER A 199 -3.58 -9.90 -4.66
N PRO A 200 -4.10 -10.05 -3.43
CA PRO A 200 -5.50 -10.43 -3.22
C PRO A 200 -6.45 -9.42 -3.84
N THR A 201 -7.62 -9.88 -4.28
CA THR A 201 -8.67 -9.02 -4.83
C THR A 201 -9.81 -8.82 -3.83
N VAL A 202 -10.76 -7.93 -4.15
CA VAL A 202 -12.01 -7.78 -3.38
C VAL A 202 -12.84 -9.07 -3.35
N LYS A 203 -12.62 -9.97 -4.32
CA LYS A 203 -13.20 -11.31 -4.30
C LYS A 203 -12.32 -12.17 -3.39
N PHE A 204 -12.91 -12.60 -2.28
CA PHE A 204 -12.23 -13.30 -1.19
C PHE A 204 -11.26 -14.39 -1.64
N PHE A 205 -11.70 -15.31 -2.52
CA PHE A 205 -10.88 -16.45 -2.95
C PHE A 205 -9.97 -16.19 -4.15
N GLN A 206 -9.86 -14.95 -4.63
CA GLN A 206 -9.13 -14.63 -5.85
C GLN A 206 -7.90 -13.76 -5.57
N TRP A 207 -6.75 -14.19 -6.11
CA TRP A 207 -5.48 -13.47 -6.11
C TRP A 207 -4.98 -13.24 -7.53
N ARG A 208 -4.30 -12.12 -7.73
CA ARG A 208 -3.36 -11.92 -8.84
C ARG A 208 -1.98 -12.34 -8.36
N VAL A 209 -1.23 -13.00 -9.23
CA VAL A 209 0.08 -13.55 -8.90
C VAL A 209 1.08 -13.03 -9.93
N ALA A 210 2.18 -12.47 -9.46
CA ALA A 210 3.36 -12.22 -10.28
C ALA A 210 4.50 -13.09 -9.73
N ILE A 211 5.10 -13.88 -10.59
CA ILE A 211 6.09 -14.90 -10.22
C ILE A 211 7.41 -14.48 -10.86
N ILE A 212 8.44 -14.38 -10.03
CA ILE A 212 9.81 -14.15 -10.47
C ILE A 212 10.49 -15.51 -10.50
N ALA A 213 10.77 -16.01 -11.70
CA ALA A 213 11.64 -17.17 -11.90
C ALA A 213 13.02 -16.72 -12.38
N LYS A 214 13.94 -17.67 -12.47
CA LYS A 214 15.32 -17.42 -12.89
C LYS A 214 15.41 -16.62 -14.21
N ASP A 215 14.76 -17.10 -15.26
CA ASP A 215 14.86 -16.53 -16.62
C ASP A 215 13.54 -15.92 -17.12
N MET A 216 12.46 -16.02 -16.33
CA MET A 216 11.11 -15.66 -16.75
C MET A 216 10.34 -14.92 -15.64
N PHE A 217 9.46 -14.03 -16.05
CA PHE A 217 8.36 -13.53 -15.26
C PHE A 217 7.07 -14.20 -15.70
N TYR A 218 6.27 -14.69 -14.76
CA TYR A 218 4.94 -15.23 -15.04
C TYR A 218 3.88 -14.38 -14.37
N VAL A 219 2.77 -14.18 -15.07
CA VAL A 219 1.58 -13.53 -14.52
C VAL A 219 0.48 -14.56 -14.46
N ALA A 220 -0.07 -14.78 -13.28
CA ALA A 220 -1.08 -15.79 -13.03
C ALA A 220 -2.29 -15.22 -12.27
N ARG A 221 -3.38 -15.98 -12.27
CA ARG A 221 -4.51 -15.78 -11.38
C ARG A 221 -4.69 -17.03 -10.54
N ALA A 222 -4.82 -16.85 -9.23
CA ALA A 222 -5.22 -17.93 -8.34
C ALA A 222 -6.68 -17.78 -7.95
N TYR A 223 -7.42 -18.88 -7.97
CA TYR A 223 -8.76 -18.99 -7.40
C TYR A 223 -8.80 -20.23 -6.50
N ARG A 224 -8.95 -20.02 -5.18
CA ARG A 224 -8.79 -21.09 -4.18
C ARG A 224 -7.42 -21.78 -4.35
N ASN A 225 -7.44 -23.07 -4.70
CA ASN A 225 -6.25 -23.90 -4.91
C ASN A 225 -5.96 -24.16 -6.39
N ASP A 226 -6.55 -23.39 -7.29
CA ASP A 226 -6.25 -23.44 -8.72
C ASP A 226 -5.45 -22.20 -9.13
N VAL A 227 -4.35 -22.41 -9.84
CA VAL A 227 -3.44 -21.36 -10.32
C VAL A 227 -3.36 -21.48 -11.83
N VAL A 228 -3.84 -20.44 -12.52
CA VAL A 228 -3.88 -20.38 -13.98
C VAL A 228 -2.89 -19.31 -14.46
N LEU A 229 -1.88 -19.74 -15.22
CA LEU A 229 -0.96 -18.85 -15.91
C LEU A 229 -1.69 -18.09 -17.01
N LEU A 230 -1.43 -16.78 -17.10
CA LEU A 230 -2.07 -15.88 -18.04
C LEU A 230 -1.09 -15.40 -19.10
N ASP A 231 0.06 -14.87 -18.68
CA ASP A 231 1.09 -14.36 -19.58
C ASP A 231 2.49 -14.75 -19.06
N GLU A 232 3.45 -14.85 -19.97
CA GLU A 232 4.85 -15.17 -19.68
C GLU A 232 5.77 -14.18 -20.39
N TYR A 233 6.82 -13.74 -19.71
CA TYR A 233 7.79 -12.79 -20.24
C TYR A 233 9.20 -13.23 -19.89
N LYS A 234 10.15 -13.07 -20.82
CA LYS A 234 11.57 -13.25 -20.49
C LYS A 234 12.02 -12.19 -19.50
N ARG A 235 12.78 -12.60 -18.49
CA ARG A 235 13.43 -11.69 -17.54
C ARG A 235 14.70 -11.14 -18.18
N ILE A 236 14.57 -10.01 -18.87
CA ILE A 236 15.67 -9.35 -19.56
C ILE A 236 16.25 -8.27 -18.63
N PRO A 237 17.55 -8.33 -18.27
CA PRO A 237 18.18 -7.27 -17.50
C PRO A 237 18.12 -5.95 -18.24
N LEU A 238 18.26 -4.83 -17.52
CA LEU A 238 18.35 -3.54 -18.17
C LEU A 238 19.61 -3.49 -19.04
N PRO A 239 19.50 -2.99 -20.28
CA PRO A 239 20.65 -2.88 -21.16
C PRO A 239 21.62 -1.86 -20.58
N ASP A 240 22.91 -2.15 -20.75
CA ASP A 240 23.99 -1.22 -20.43
C ASP A 240 24.24 -0.34 -21.65
N ASN A 241 23.45 0.73 -21.79
CA ASN A 241 23.54 1.68 -22.89
C ASN A 241 23.16 3.11 -22.46
N ALA A 242 23.61 4.08 -23.25
CA ALA A 242 23.43 5.51 -22.95
C ALA A 242 21.94 5.92 -22.87
N ILE A 243 21.08 5.32 -23.70
CA ILE A 243 19.62 5.56 -23.69
C ILE A 243 19.03 5.19 -22.33
N MET A 244 19.36 4.00 -21.81
CA MET A 244 18.82 3.51 -20.56
C MET A 244 19.37 4.28 -19.36
N ASP A 245 20.62 4.72 -19.42
CA ASP A 245 21.21 5.53 -18.37
C ASP A 245 20.62 6.95 -18.31
N ALA A 246 20.36 7.57 -19.47
CA ALA A 246 19.61 8.82 -19.54
C ALA A 246 18.18 8.64 -19.00
N ALA A 247 17.50 7.55 -19.39
CA ALA A 247 16.15 7.24 -18.91
C ALA A 247 16.09 7.06 -17.38
N LYS A 248 17.07 6.40 -16.75
CA LYS A 248 17.12 6.20 -15.29
C LYS A 248 17.27 7.51 -14.50
N GLN A 249 17.83 8.57 -15.09
CA GLN A 249 17.95 9.88 -14.44
C GLN A 249 16.59 10.58 -14.32
N ASP A 250 15.62 10.21 -15.16
CA ASP A 250 14.28 10.77 -15.09
C ASP A 250 13.56 10.39 -13.79
N LYS A 251 12.88 11.38 -13.20
CA LYS A 251 12.17 11.24 -11.91
C LYS A 251 11.04 10.20 -11.94
N ASN A 252 10.36 10.03 -13.09
CA ASN A 252 9.26 9.09 -13.25
C ASN A 252 9.82 7.66 -13.37
N ILE A 253 10.84 7.44 -14.22
CA ILE A 253 11.51 6.15 -14.34
C ILE A 253 12.17 5.73 -13.01
N SER A 254 12.92 6.63 -12.38
CA SER A 254 13.58 6.37 -11.10
C SER A 254 12.56 6.03 -10.01
N ALA A 255 11.45 6.78 -9.93
CA ALA A 255 10.36 6.45 -9.01
C ALA A 255 9.76 5.07 -9.32
N PHE A 256 9.56 4.75 -10.61
CA PHE A 256 9.01 3.46 -11.03
C PHE A 256 9.91 2.29 -10.60
N LEU A 257 11.20 2.38 -10.88
CA LEU A 257 12.18 1.34 -10.54
C LEU A 257 12.35 1.15 -9.03
N SER A 258 12.06 2.20 -8.24
CA SER A 258 12.13 2.11 -6.77
C SER A 258 10.99 1.32 -6.12
N PHE A 259 9.86 1.14 -6.82
CA PHE A 259 8.65 0.49 -6.27
C PHE A 259 8.25 -0.80 -7.02
N SER A 260 8.69 -0.98 -8.27
CA SER A 260 8.32 -2.12 -9.10
C SER A 260 9.41 -3.19 -9.12
N PRO A 261 9.21 -4.34 -8.45
CA PRO A 261 10.14 -5.47 -8.51
C PRO A 261 9.94 -6.35 -9.76
N VAL A 262 8.78 -6.25 -10.43
CA VAL A 262 8.42 -7.10 -11.58
C VAL A 262 7.89 -6.22 -12.70
N TYR A 263 8.73 -5.99 -13.69
CA TYR A 263 8.41 -5.15 -14.83
C TYR A 263 9.05 -5.68 -16.10
N ARG A 264 8.50 -5.25 -17.24
CA ARG A 264 9.17 -5.31 -18.54
C ARG A 264 9.48 -3.90 -19.02
N TRP A 265 10.47 -3.79 -19.89
CA TRP A 265 10.84 -2.53 -20.51
C TRP A 265 10.85 -2.68 -22.03
N GLU A 266 10.57 -1.58 -22.73
CA GLU A 266 10.53 -1.49 -24.19
C GLU A 266 11.21 -0.17 -24.59
N VAL A 267 11.93 -0.18 -25.71
CA VAL A 267 12.48 1.02 -26.34
C VAL A 267 11.92 1.09 -27.75
N GLU A 268 11.27 2.19 -28.09
CA GLU A 268 10.77 2.49 -29.43
C GLU A 268 11.53 3.72 -29.96
N GLU A 269 12.39 3.53 -30.95
CA GLU A 269 13.08 4.62 -31.64
C GLU A 269 12.17 5.20 -32.74
N GLY A 270 11.67 6.41 -32.52
CA GLY A 270 10.90 7.16 -33.50
C GLY A 270 11.76 8.15 -34.28
N SER A 271 11.19 8.75 -35.33
CA SER A 271 11.89 9.78 -36.11
C SER A 271 12.20 11.05 -35.30
N ARG A 272 11.35 11.39 -34.32
CA ARG A 272 11.45 12.63 -33.53
C ARG A 272 12.02 12.44 -32.12
N TYR A 273 11.85 11.27 -31.54
CA TYR A 273 12.25 10.96 -30.16
C TYR A 273 12.40 9.46 -29.97
N ILE A 274 13.16 9.08 -28.94
CA ILE A 274 13.29 7.72 -28.43
C ILE A 274 12.37 7.58 -27.22
N GLU A 275 11.44 6.63 -27.26
CA GLU A 275 10.54 6.36 -26.13
C GLU A 275 11.02 5.13 -25.34
N VAL A 276 11.31 5.32 -24.06
CA VAL A 276 11.60 4.22 -23.13
C VAL A 276 10.39 4.02 -22.22
N ARG A 277 9.84 2.81 -22.25
CA ARG A 277 8.63 2.44 -21.50
C ARG A 277 8.90 1.29 -20.55
N PHE A 278 8.46 1.44 -19.31
CA PHE A 278 8.44 0.42 -18.28
C PHE A 278 7.01 0.04 -17.92
N ILE A 279 6.73 -1.24 -17.78
CA ILE A 279 5.38 -1.78 -17.58
C ILE A 279 5.39 -2.73 -16.40
N ASP A 280 4.60 -2.46 -15.37
CA ASP A 280 4.54 -3.28 -14.16
C ASP A 280 3.61 -4.49 -14.38
N LEU A 281 4.16 -5.69 -14.23
CA LEU A 281 3.48 -6.94 -14.54
C LEU A 281 2.49 -7.39 -13.44
N ARG A 282 2.48 -6.73 -12.28
CA ARG A 282 1.53 -7.06 -11.19
C ARG A 282 0.12 -6.58 -11.50
N TYR A 283 -0.01 -5.53 -12.33
CA TYR A 283 -1.28 -4.80 -12.49
C TYR A 283 -2.10 -5.22 -13.72
N ARG A 284 -2.06 -6.48 -14.14
CA ARG A 284 -2.86 -6.98 -15.26
C ARG A 284 -4.36 -6.72 -15.07
N SER A 285 -4.99 -6.10 -16.07
CA SER A 285 -6.44 -5.81 -16.11
C SER A 285 -6.95 -5.96 -17.54
N ASN A 286 -7.99 -6.78 -17.75
CA ASN A 286 -8.61 -7.01 -19.07
C ASN A 286 -7.59 -7.30 -20.19
N GLY A 287 -6.61 -8.16 -19.92
CA GLY A 287 -5.58 -8.54 -20.90
C GLY A 287 -4.48 -7.51 -21.15
N HIS A 288 -4.45 -6.39 -20.42
CA HIS A 288 -3.45 -5.33 -20.61
C HIS A 288 -2.82 -4.91 -19.27
N TYR A 289 -1.70 -4.21 -19.34
CA TYR A 289 -0.93 -3.69 -18.20
C TYR A 289 -1.00 -2.17 -18.16
N PRO A 290 -1.93 -1.59 -17.39
CA PRO A 290 -2.21 -0.17 -17.39
C PRO A 290 -1.17 0.65 -16.61
N PHE A 291 -0.42 0.06 -15.69
CA PHE A 291 0.54 0.82 -14.88
C PHE A 291 1.92 0.86 -15.54
N VAL A 292 2.33 2.05 -15.97
CA VAL A 292 3.59 2.22 -16.71
C VAL A 292 4.34 3.46 -16.27
N ALA A 293 5.63 3.49 -16.61
CA ALA A 293 6.44 4.70 -16.66
C ALA A 293 7.00 4.88 -18.07
N ILE A 294 6.94 6.09 -18.60
CA ILE A 294 7.39 6.42 -19.96
C ILE A 294 8.27 7.65 -19.87
N VAL A 295 9.38 7.66 -20.58
CA VAL A 295 10.20 8.84 -20.84
C VAL A 295 10.47 8.93 -22.34
N GLN A 296 10.40 10.16 -22.86
CA GLN A 296 10.75 10.49 -24.24
C GLN A 296 12.05 11.28 -24.22
N LEU A 297 13.04 10.80 -24.95
CA LEU A 297 14.35 11.41 -25.12
C LEU A 297 14.48 11.94 -26.56
N ASP A 298 15.19 13.05 -26.77
CA ASP A 298 15.66 13.37 -28.12
C ASP A 298 16.84 12.45 -28.52
N HIS A 299 17.33 12.60 -29.75
CA HIS A 299 18.46 11.80 -30.25
C HIS A 299 19.80 12.17 -29.59
N ASP A 300 19.85 13.31 -28.90
CA ASP A 300 20.97 13.75 -28.06
C ASP A 300 20.82 13.27 -26.60
N LEU A 301 19.81 12.42 -26.32
CA LEU A 301 19.49 11.84 -25.02
C LEU A 301 19.01 12.82 -23.94
N ASN A 302 18.57 14.02 -24.33
CA ASN A 302 17.91 14.94 -23.41
C ASN A 302 16.47 14.52 -23.15
N ILE A 303 16.03 14.63 -21.90
CA ILE A 303 14.67 14.29 -21.49
C ILE A 303 13.70 15.36 -22.00
N LEU A 304 12.82 14.98 -22.94
CA LEU A 304 11.77 15.84 -23.48
C LEU A 304 10.53 15.83 -22.57
N SER A 305 10.01 14.64 -22.27
CA SER A 305 8.81 14.48 -21.45
C SER A 305 8.83 13.14 -20.72
N SER A 306 8.11 13.04 -19.60
CA SER A 306 7.98 11.78 -18.88
C SER A 306 6.69 11.68 -18.08
N TYR A 307 6.24 10.45 -17.87
CA TYR A 307 5.01 10.12 -17.16
C TYR A 307 5.17 8.84 -16.35
N THR A 308 4.55 8.77 -15.18
CA THR A 308 4.30 7.50 -14.47
C THR A 308 2.88 7.47 -13.95
N GLY A 309 2.21 6.34 -14.12
CA GLY A 309 0.90 6.08 -13.54
C GLY A 309 0.05 5.15 -14.38
N TRP A 310 -1.25 5.14 -14.06
CA TRP A 310 -2.23 4.29 -14.72
C TRP A 310 -2.66 4.88 -16.07
N ILE A 311 -2.69 4.03 -17.10
CA ILE A 311 -3.14 4.31 -18.45
C ILE A 311 -4.33 3.40 -18.76
N TYR A 312 -5.52 3.99 -18.67
CA TYR A 312 -6.75 3.34 -19.12
C TYR A 312 -7.17 3.80 -20.52
N ASN A 313 -6.58 4.91 -21.03
CA ASN A 313 -6.92 5.50 -22.33
C ASN A 313 -5.67 6.12 -22.98
N LYS A 314 -5.30 5.61 -24.16
CA LYS A 314 -4.13 6.09 -24.94
C LYS A 314 -4.22 7.59 -25.31
N LYS A 315 -5.42 8.16 -25.51
CA LYS A 315 -5.60 9.59 -25.79
C LYS A 315 -5.24 10.46 -24.58
N LYS A 316 -5.58 10.01 -23.37
CA LYS A 316 -5.25 10.73 -22.12
C LYS A 316 -3.76 10.67 -21.81
N LEU A 317 -3.09 9.58 -22.19
CA LEU A 317 -1.63 9.46 -22.14
C LEU A 317 -0.96 10.46 -23.10
N ARG A 318 -1.37 10.48 -24.37
CA ARG A 318 -0.84 11.43 -25.35
C ARG A 318 -0.96 12.86 -24.86
N LYS A 319 -2.14 13.27 -24.37
CA LYS A 319 -2.32 14.60 -23.77
C LYS A 319 -1.40 14.90 -22.58
N LYS A 320 -0.94 13.89 -21.82
CA LYS A 320 0.00 14.09 -20.70
C LYS A 320 1.46 14.15 -21.14
N LEU A 321 1.81 13.45 -22.23
CA LEU A 321 3.15 13.47 -22.83
C LEU A 321 3.33 14.71 -23.75
N GLU A 322 2.25 15.17 -24.38
CA GLU A 322 2.18 16.36 -25.25
C GLU A 322 2.04 17.70 -24.48
N ILE A 323 2.28 17.76 -23.15
CA ILE A 323 2.22 19.04 -22.38
C ILE A 323 3.50 19.89 -22.60
N ILE A 324 3.99 19.95 -23.84
CA ILE A 324 4.88 21.02 -24.28
C ILE A 324 4.17 21.64 -25.49
N PRO A 325 3.87 22.95 -25.49
CA PRO A 325 3.24 23.61 -26.62
C PRO A 325 4.07 23.40 -27.90
N ASN A 326 3.37 23.31 -29.02
CA ASN A 326 3.95 23.30 -30.37
C ASN A 326 4.98 24.40 -30.60
#